data_AF-A0A9W3X3A1-F1
#
_entry.id   AF-A0A9W3X3A1-F1
#
_cell.length_a   1.000
_cell.length_b   1.000
_cell.length_c   1.000
_cell.angle_alpha   90.00
_cell.angle_beta   90.00
_cell.angle_gamma   90.00
#
_symmetry.space_group_name_H-M   'P 1'
#
loop_
_entity.id
_entity.type
_entity.pdbx_description
1 polymer ?
#
loop_
_entity_poly.entity_id
_entity_poly.type
_entity_poly.pdbx_seq_one_letter_code
_entity_poly.pdbx_strand_id
1 'polypeptide(L)'
;MVQMEKEVQKKIDALGLRPLDDAIYHRYFKNRTVVGIGERQFKYYKMYGQQPMFYSMSHLMDSTIEELLKNDEKNNKQFNPSFFMRLKRRIDRWLFRGVVRK
;
A
#
# COMPACT_ATOMS: atom_id res chain seq x y z
N MET A 1 -14.43 9.65 23.61
CA MET A 1 -13.60 8.56 23.04
C MET A 1 -14.34 7.76 21.95
N VAL A 2 -15.66 7.54 22.04
CA VAL A 2 -16.44 6.74 21.06
C VAL A 2 -16.49 7.30 19.64
N GLN A 3 -16.38 8.62 19.45
CA GLN A 3 -16.45 9.24 18.11
C GLN A 3 -15.19 9.00 17.25
N MET A 4 -14.00 9.07 17.86
CA MET A 4 -12.74 8.86 17.14
C MET A 4 -12.62 7.42 16.62
N GLU A 5 -13.09 6.44 17.41
CA GLU A 5 -13.11 5.04 16.97
C GLU A 5 -14.06 4.81 15.80
N LYS A 6 -15.23 5.48 15.79
CA LYS A 6 -16.19 5.39 14.68
C LYS A 6 -15.65 5.99 13.38
N GLU A 7 -14.92 7.10 13.45
CA GLU A 7 -14.31 7.72 12.26
C GLU A 7 -13.20 6.87 11.67
N VAL A 8 -12.35 6.28 12.52
CA VAL A 8 -11.31 5.37 12.06
C VAL A 8 -11.93 4.08 11.49
N GLN A 9 -13.00 3.57 12.08
CA GLN A 9 -13.71 2.42 11.51
C GLN A 9 -14.25 2.73 10.10
N LYS A 10 -14.86 3.90 9.89
CA LYS A 10 -15.29 4.33 8.55
C LYS A 10 -14.12 4.39 7.55
N LYS A 11 -12.95 4.86 7.98
CA LYS A 11 -11.73 4.88 7.14
C LYS A 11 -11.25 3.47 6.79
N ILE A 12 -11.24 2.56 7.78
CA ILE A 12 -10.89 1.15 7.61
C ILE A 12 -11.82 0.49 6.59
N ASP A 13 -13.13 0.69 6.74
CA ASP A 13 -14.15 0.11 5.86
C ASP A 13 -14.06 0.70 4.44
N ALA A 14 -13.87 2.02 4.31
CA ALA A 14 -13.73 2.68 3.01
C ALA A 14 -12.49 2.24 2.23
N LEU A 15 -11.38 2.02 2.94
CA LEU A 15 -10.14 1.52 2.33
C LEU A 15 -10.14 -0.02 2.18
N GLY A 16 -11.04 -0.73 2.84
CA GLY A 16 -11.05 -2.20 2.89
C GLY A 16 -9.81 -2.78 3.57
N LEU A 17 -9.31 -2.13 4.63
CA LEU A 17 -8.14 -2.59 5.36
C LEU A 17 -8.47 -3.85 6.17
N ARG A 18 -7.48 -4.75 6.29
CA ARG A 18 -7.59 -5.97 7.10
C ARG A 18 -6.76 -5.83 8.38
N PRO A 19 -7.23 -6.38 9.51
CA PRO A 19 -6.42 -6.44 10.72
C PRO A 19 -5.17 -7.29 10.46
N LEU A 20 -4.03 -6.84 10.98
CA LEU A 20 -2.76 -7.54 10.84
C LEU A 20 -2.77 -8.80 11.72
N ASP A 21 -2.54 -9.94 11.08
CA ASP A 21 -2.42 -11.25 11.73
C ASP A 21 -0.93 -11.63 11.87
N ASP A 22 -0.60 -12.41 12.91
CA ASP A 22 0.78 -12.81 13.24
C ASP A 22 1.43 -13.60 12.08
N ALA A 23 0.63 -14.39 11.35
CA ALA A 23 1.11 -15.10 10.17
C ALA A 23 1.51 -14.15 9.04
N ILE A 24 0.71 -13.10 8.79
CA ILE A 24 0.98 -12.08 7.76
C ILE A 24 2.16 -11.21 8.18
N TYR A 25 2.22 -10.86 9.46
CA TYR A 25 3.33 -10.16 10.07
C TYR A 25 4.64 -10.93 9.85
N HIS A 26 4.70 -12.21 10.22
CA HIS A 26 5.92 -13.00 10.02
C HIS A 26 6.26 -13.21 8.54
N ARG A 27 5.27 -13.41 7.67
CA ARG A 27 5.50 -13.66 6.24
C ARG A 27 6.05 -12.45 5.50
N TYR A 28 5.56 -11.25 5.80
CA TYR A 28 5.85 -10.06 5.00
C TYR A 28 6.60 -8.96 5.75
N PHE A 29 6.44 -8.89 7.07
CA PHE A 29 7.01 -7.83 7.90
C PHE A 29 8.36 -8.23 8.50
N LYS A 30 8.50 -9.46 9.02
CA LYS A 30 9.75 -9.96 9.65
C LYS A 30 10.99 -9.87 8.76
N ASN A 31 10.82 -10.00 7.44
CA ASN A 31 11.94 -9.91 6.49
C ASN A 31 12.34 -8.45 6.14
N ARG A 32 11.51 -7.46 6.52
CA ARG A 32 11.76 -6.03 6.26
C ARG A 32 12.35 -5.27 7.45
N THR A 33 12.46 -5.88 8.64
CA THR A 33 12.94 -5.23 9.87
C THR A 33 14.46 -5.06 9.92
N VAL A 34 15.06 -4.44 8.88
CA VAL A 34 16.44 -3.94 8.94
C VAL A 34 16.51 -2.56 9.60
N VAL A 35 15.40 -1.86 9.86
CA VAL A 35 15.47 -0.50 10.43
C VAL A 35 14.32 -0.27 11.42
N GLY A 36 14.57 -0.50 12.71
CA GLY A 36 14.11 0.27 13.88
C GLY A 36 12.65 0.72 14.06
N ILE A 37 11.73 0.43 13.16
CA ILE A 37 10.34 0.89 13.22
C ILE A 37 9.53 -0.22 13.91
N GLY A 38 9.22 0.03 15.18
CA GLY A 38 8.70 -0.94 16.12
C GLY A 38 7.49 -1.73 15.60
N GLU A 39 7.55 -3.03 15.87
CA GLU A 39 6.56 -4.08 15.56
C GLU A 39 5.11 -3.76 15.98
N ARG A 40 4.88 -2.71 16.78
CA ARG A 40 3.59 -2.38 17.41
C ARG A 40 2.88 -1.17 16.81
N GLN A 41 3.46 -0.47 15.86
CA GLN A 41 2.83 0.73 15.31
C GLN A 41 1.77 0.42 14.26
N PHE A 42 1.96 -0.66 13.49
CA PHE A 42 1.04 -1.07 12.43
C PHE A 42 0.01 -2.06 12.95
N LYS A 43 -1.28 -1.74 12.75
CA LYS A 43 -2.41 -2.59 13.16
C LYS A 43 -3.19 -3.15 11.99
N TYR A 44 -3.11 -2.49 10.84
CA TYR A 44 -3.88 -2.86 9.66
C TYR A 44 -2.96 -2.99 8.45
N TYR A 45 -3.42 -3.74 7.46
CA TYR A 45 -2.73 -3.88 6.19
C TYR A 45 -3.71 -3.99 5.03
N LYS A 46 -3.19 -3.72 3.83
CA LYS A 46 -3.88 -3.96 2.56
C LYS A 46 -2.91 -4.56 1.56
N MET A 47 -3.38 -5.55 0.81
CA MET A 47 -2.61 -6.14 -0.29
C MET A 47 -2.89 -5.40 -1.58
N TYR A 48 -1.85 -4.89 -2.22
CA TYR A 48 -1.91 -4.36 -3.58
C TYR A 48 -1.16 -5.31 -4.51
N GLY A 49 -1.90 -6.16 -5.22
CA GLY A 49 -1.32 -7.26 -5.97
C GLY A 49 -0.57 -8.22 -5.04
N GLN A 50 0.76 -8.29 -5.20
CA GLN A 50 1.62 -9.15 -4.36
C GLN A 50 2.31 -8.40 -3.21
N GLN A 51 2.14 -7.08 -3.12
CA GLN A 51 2.84 -6.24 -2.15
C GLN A 51 1.90 -5.80 -1.02
N PRO A 52 2.23 -6.11 0.26
CA PRO A 52 1.50 -5.57 1.40
C PRO A 52 1.90 -4.13 1.67
N MET A 53 0.92 -3.31 2.02
CA MET A 53 1.10 -2.00 2.61
C MET A 53 0.52 -2.02 4.03
N PHE A 54 1.26 -1.47 4.98
CA PHE A 54 0.90 -1.47 6.40
C PHE A 54 0.44 -0.08 6.82
N TYR A 55 -0.55 -0.03 7.71
CA TYR A 55 -1.18 1.19 8.20
C TYR A 55 -1.18 1.20 9.73
N SER A 56 -0.71 2.31 10.30
CA SER A 56 -0.75 2.57 11.74
C SER A 56 -2.05 3.26 12.12
N MET A 57 -2.46 3.10 13.38
CA MET A 57 -3.66 3.77 13.87
C MET A 57 -3.51 5.28 13.84
N SER A 58 -2.34 5.80 14.24
CA SER A 58 -2.04 7.24 14.21
C SER A 58 -2.14 7.81 12.81
N HIS A 59 -1.59 7.13 11.80
CA HIS A 59 -1.70 7.57 10.41
C HIS A 59 -3.16 7.64 9.93
N LEU A 60 -4.01 6.69 10.33
CA LEU A 60 -5.44 6.73 9.99
C LEU A 60 -6.19 7.83 10.73
N MET A 61 -5.75 8.21 11.93
CA MET A 61 -6.33 9.32 12.68
C MET A 61 -5.92 10.66 12.04
N ASP A 62 -4.63 10.84 11.76
CA ASP A 62 -4.05 12.10 11.30
C ASP A 62 -4.46 12.46 9.87
N SER A 63 -4.62 11.46 8.98
CA SER A 63 -4.98 11.71 7.57
C SER A 63 -6.48 11.87 7.35
N THR A 64 -6.86 12.70 6.36
CA THR A 64 -8.24 12.81 5.90
C THR A 64 -8.65 11.63 5.01
N ILE A 65 -9.95 11.31 4.93
CA ILE A 65 -10.46 10.21 4.10
C ILE A 65 -10.10 10.42 2.62
N GLU A 66 -10.22 11.64 2.12
CA GLU A 66 -9.96 11.98 0.71
C GLU A 66 -8.50 11.73 0.33
N GLU A 67 -7.55 12.14 1.18
CA GLU A 67 -6.13 11.90 0.98
C GLU A 67 -5.82 10.41 1.02
N LEU A 68 -6.42 9.67 1.95
CA LEU A 68 -6.27 8.23 2.04
C LEU A 68 -6.75 7.53 0.77
N LEU A 69 -7.92 7.89 0.24
CA LEU A 69 -8.46 7.32 -0.99
C LEU A 69 -7.62 7.66 -2.22
N LYS A 70 -7.14 8.92 -2.33
CA LYS A 70 -6.25 9.34 -3.41
C LYS A 70 -4.93 8.57 -3.39
N ASN A 71 -4.39 8.32 -2.20
CA ASN A 71 -3.18 7.53 -2.04
C ASN A 71 -3.44 6.04 -2.31
N ASP A 72 -4.60 5.50 -1.92
CA ASP A 72 -5.02 4.14 -2.24
C ASP A 72 -5.05 3.88 -3.74
N GLU A 73 -5.65 4.80 -4.50
CA GLU A 73 -5.72 4.70 -5.97
C GLU A 73 -4.32 4.75 -6.60
N LYS A 74 -3.46 5.66 -6.14
CA LYS A 74 -2.06 5.74 -6.59
C LYS A 74 -1.30 4.45 -6.31
N ASN A 75 -1.40 3.93 -5.08
CA ASN A 75 -0.76 2.68 -4.68
C ASN A 75 -1.26 1.50 -5.52
N ASN A 76 -2.56 1.42 -5.78
CA ASN A 76 -3.14 0.38 -6.62
C ASN A 76 -2.55 0.42 -8.05
N LYS A 77 -2.47 1.60 -8.66
CA LYS A 77 -1.86 1.75 -10.00
C LYS A 77 -0.37 1.40 -10.02
N GLN A 78 0.35 1.71 -8.94
CA GLN A 78 1.79 1.45 -8.83
C GLN A 78 2.12 -0.04 -8.61
N PHE A 79 1.42 -0.69 -7.67
CA PHE A 79 1.72 -2.04 -7.19
C PHE A 79 0.90 -3.13 -7.88
N ASN A 80 -0.20 -2.77 -8.54
CA ASN A 80 -0.98 -3.67 -9.38
C ASN A 80 -1.02 -3.15 -10.84
N PRO A 81 0.14 -3.04 -11.51
CA PRO A 81 0.15 -2.61 -12.91
C PRO A 81 -0.57 -3.65 -13.76
N SER A 82 -1.56 -3.20 -14.53
CA SER A 82 -2.27 -4.05 -15.48
C SER A 82 -1.29 -4.72 -16.46
N PHE A 83 -1.72 -5.85 -17.04
CA PHE A 83 -0.93 -6.54 -18.07
C PHE A 83 -0.48 -5.57 -19.18
N PHE A 84 -1.37 -4.68 -19.63
CA PHE A 84 -1.08 -3.67 -20.64
C PHE A 84 -0.04 -2.64 -20.17
N MET A 85 -0.07 -2.20 -18.92
CA MET A 85 0.98 -1.33 -18.35
C MET A 85 2.34 -2.03 -18.33
N ARG A 86 2.37 -3.32 -17.96
CA ARG A 86 3.59 -4.14 -17.99
C ARG A 86 4.12 -4.31 -19.42
N LEU A 87 3.23 -4.53 -20.38
CA LEU A 87 3.58 -4.66 -21.79
C LEU A 87 4.08 -3.33 -22.37
N LYS A 88 3.39 -2.22 -22.10
CA LYS A 88 3.78 -0.87 -22.53
C LYS A 88 5.19 -0.51 -22.05
N ARG A 89 5.51 -0.72 -20.76
CA ARG A 89 6.88 -0.50 -20.24
C ARG A 89 7.96 -1.32 -20.94
N ARG A 90 7.60 -2.49 -21.49
CA ARG A 90 8.52 -3.32 -22.26
C ARG A 90 8.72 -2.76 -23.67
N ILE A 91 7.63 -2.35 -24.32
CA ILE A 91 7.66 -1.71 -25.65
C ILE A 91 8.39 -0.37 -25.60
N ASP A 92 8.09 0.49 -24.62
CA ASP A 92 8.76 1.77 -24.44
C ASP A 92 10.28 1.60 -24.29
N ARG A 93 10.74 0.64 -23.47
CA ARG A 93 12.17 0.31 -23.36
C ARG A 93 12.80 -0.14 -24.68
N TRP A 94 12.06 -0.86 -25.52
CA TRP A 94 12.52 -1.25 -26.85
C TRP A 94 12.63 -0.05 -27.80
N LEU A 95 11.64 0.84 -27.78
CA LEU A 95 11.65 2.09 -28.56
C LEU A 95 12.83 2.98 -28.15
N PHE A 96 13.05 3.19 -26.85
CA PHE A 96 14.20 3.96 -26.34
C PHE A 96 15.54 3.32 -26.71
N ARG A 97 15.66 1.99 -26.67
CA ARG A 97 16.88 1.30 -27.14
C ARG A 97 17.14 1.47 -28.64
N GLY A 98 16.08 1.60 -29.44
CA GLY A 98 16.18 1.92 -30.87
C GLY A 98 16.59 3.37 -31.13
N VAL A 99 16.14 4.31 -30.29
CA VAL A 99 16.50 5.74 -30.38
C VAL A 99 17.95 6.01 -29.95
N VAL A 100 18.45 5.35 -28.90
CA VAL A 100 19.83 5.56 -28.39
C VAL A 100 20.91 4.96 -29.29
N ARG A 101 20.55 4.11 -30.26
CA ARG A 101 21.48 3.48 -31.21
C ARG A 101 21.57 4.20 -32.57
N LYS A 102 21.02 5.40 -32.70
CA LYS A 102 21.09 6.21 -33.92
C LYS A 102 21.95 7.45 -33.70
#